data_AF-A0A8I1IGI0-F1
#
_entry.id   AF-A0A8I1IGI0-F1
#
_cell.length_a   1.000
_cell.length_b   1.000
_cell.length_c   1.000
_cell.angle_alpha   90.00
_cell.angle_beta   90.00
_cell.angle_gamma   90.00
#
_symmetry.space_group_name_H-M   'P 1'
#
loop_
_entity.id
_entity.type
_entity.pdbx_description
1 polymer ?
#
loop_
_entity_poly.entity_id
_entity_poly.type
_entity_poly.pdbx_seq_one_letter_code
_entity_poly.pdbx_strand_id
1 'polypeptide(L)' 'MAFAKLEALLRKVAARTVDGLWSVIGKLVDCFTPQECSNCFAACGYGPD' A
#
# COMPACT_ATOMS: atom_id res chain seq x y z
N MET A 1 2.36 8.53 -6.11
CA MET A 1 3.34 8.67 -5.01
C MET A 1 3.09 7.73 -3.82
N ALA A 2 1.83 7.32 -3.55
CA ALA A 2 1.53 6.38 -2.47
C ALA A 2 1.96 4.92 -2.75
N PHE A 3 1.82 4.43 -3.99
CA PHE A 3 2.25 3.06 -4.33
C PHE A 3 3.76 2.85 -4.23
N ALA A 4 4.57 3.83 -4.65
CA ALA A 4 6.02 3.79 -4.47
C ALA A 4 6.43 3.77 -2.98
N LYS A 5 5.65 4.45 -2.11
CA LYS A 5 5.83 4.44 -0.66
C LYS A 5 5.46 3.08 -0.07
N LEU A 6 4.37 2.46 -0.55
CA LEU A 6 3.99 1.09 -0.22
C LEU A 6 5.08 0.09 -0.63
N GLU A 7 5.56 0.19 -1.87
CA GLU A 7 6.61 -0.69 -2.39
C GLU A 7 7.93 -0.53 -1.63
N ALA A 8 8.30 0.71 -1.27
CA ALA A 8 9.46 0.98 -0.44
C ALA A 8 9.30 0.37 0.97
N LEU A 9 8.12 0.47 1.57
CA LEU A 9 7.82 -0.14 2.88
C LEU A 9 7.85 -1.66 2.81
N LEU A 10 7.29 -2.26 1.75
CA LEU A 10 7.34 -3.70 1.51
C LEU A 10 8.77 -4.21 1.32
N ARG A 11 9.58 -3.50 0.51
CA ARG A 11 11.01 -3.80 0.36
C ARG A 11 11.77 -3.67 1.67
N LYS A 12 11.41 -2.68 2.51
CA LYS A 12 12.03 -2.44 3.82
C LYS A 12 11.68 -3.51 4.86
N VAL A 13 10.45 -4.02 4.81
CA VAL A 13 9.99 -5.09 5.70
C VAL A 13 10.57 -6.45 5.31
N ALA A 14 11.01 -6.62 4.06
CA ALA A 14 11.66 -7.84 3.56
C ALA A 14 10.88 -9.13 3.92
N ALA A 15 9.54 -9.06 3.93
CA ALA A 15 8.69 -10.21 4.19
C ALA A 15 8.92 -11.26 3.09
N ARG A 16 9.48 -12.41 3.48
CA ARG A 16 9.78 -13.54 2.57
C ARG A 16 8.63 -14.53 2.44
N THR A 17 7.51 -14.28 3.11
CA THR A 17 6.33 -15.15 3.11
C THR A 17 5.09 -14.36 2.74
N VAL A 18 4.21 -14.97 1.95
CA VAL A 18 2.93 -14.37 1.50
C VAL A 18 2.08 -13.95 2.69
N ASP A 19 2.00 -14.78 3.73
CA ASP A 19 1.28 -14.49 4.98
C ASP A 19 1.83 -13.25 5.72
N GLY A 20 3.16 -13.17 5.87
CA GLY A 20 3.82 -12.01 6.46
C GLY A 20 3.57 -10.74 5.64
N LEU A 21 3.52 -10.89 4.32
CA LEU A 21 3.20 -9.80 3.39
C LEU A 21 1.76 -9.30 3.60
N TRP A 22 0.78 -10.19 3.69
CA TRP A 22 -0.62 -9.85 3.97
C TRP A 22 -0.81 -9.19 5.34
N SER A 23 -0.17 -9.70 6.39
CA SER A 23 -0.23 -9.12 7.74
C SER A 23 0.31 -7.67 7.76
N VAL A 24 1.41 -7.45 7.04
CA VAL A 24 2.04 -6.14 6.92
C VAL A 24 1.19 -5.19 6.09
N ILE A 25 0.62 -5.65 4.98
CA ILE A 25 -0.32 -4.87 4.15
C ILE A 25 -1.54 -4.46 4.97
N GLY A 26 -2.12 -5.37 5.76
CA GLY A 26 -3.25 -5.05 6.64
C GLY A 26 -2.92 -3.97 7.66
N LYS A 27 -1.74 -3.99 8.27
CA LYS A 27 -1.29 -2.92 9.19
C LYS A 27 -0.99 -1.61 8.48
N LEU A 28 -0.44 -1.69 7.26
CA LEU A 28 -0.16 -0.52 6.45
C LEU A 28 -1.45 0.16 5.99
N VAL A 29 -2.46 -0.62 5.56
CA VAL A 29 -3.75 -0.08 5.09
C VAL A 29 -4.47 0.67 6.19
N ASP A 30 -4.35 0.23 7.45
CA ASP A 30 -4.89 0.93 8.62
C ASP A 30 -4.18 2.27 8.88
N CYS A 31 -2.91 2.36 8.50
CA CYS A 31 -2.10 3.56 8.62
C CYS A 31 -2.32 4.55 7.45
N PHE A 32 -2.87 4.09 6.33
CA PHE A 32 -3.23 4.94 5.19
C PHE A 32 -4.64 5.52 5.41
N THR A 33 -4.72 6.85 5.41
CA THR A 33 -6.03 7.53 5.42
C THR A 33 -6.78 7.27 4.12
N PRO A 34 -8.12 7.25 4.14
CA PRO A 34 -8.94 7.00 2.94
C PRO A 34 -8.62 7.97 1.80
N GLN A 35 -8.16 9.18 2.12
CA GLN A 35 -7.74 10.19 1.15
C GLN A 35 -6.40 9.84 0.46
N GLU A 36 -5.40 9.31 1.21
CA GLU A 36 -4.16 8.78 0.64
C GLU A 36 -4.43 7.53 -0.20
N CYS A 37 -5.34 6.65 0.24
CA CYS A 37 -5.78 5.49 -0.53
C CYS A 37 -6.45 5.94 -1.84
N SER A 38 -7.41 6.85 -1.80
CA SER A 38 -8.10 7.35 -3.00
C SER A 38 -7.12 8.00 -3.99
N ASN A 39 -6.14 8.75 -3.48
CA ASN A 39 -5.08 9.32 -4.30
C ASN A 39 -4.10 8.26 -4.84
N CYS A 40 -3.88 7.16 -4.11
CA CYS A 40 -3.14 5.99 -4.57
C CYS A 40 -3.87 5.28 -5.71
N PHE A 41 -5.16 5.00 -5.55
CA PHE A 41 -6.00 4.36 -6.56
C PHE A 41 -6.11 5.23 -7.82
N ALA A 42 -6.35 6.54 -7.67
CA ALA A 42 -6.35 7.49 -8.79
C ALA A 42 -4.99 7.55 -9.50
N ALA A 43 -3.87 7.61 -8.75
CA ALA A 43 -2.52 7.61 -9.32
C ALA A 43 -2.14 6.28 -10.00
N CYS A 44 -2.77 5.17 -9.61
CA CYS A 44 -2.62 3.87 -10.26
C CYS A 44 -3.57 3.68 -11.45
N GLY A 45 -4.34 4.70 -11.83
CA GLY A 45 -5.29 4.61 -12.95
C GLY A 45 -6.59 3.86 -12.63
N TYR A 46 -6.85 3.59 -11.35
CA TYR A 46 -8.10 2.99 -10.84
C TYR A 46 -9.04 4.03 -10.22
N GLY A 47 -8.83 5.33 -10.49
CA GLY A 47 -9.76 6.38 -10.09
C GLY A 47 -11.05 6.29 -10.90
N PRO A 48 -12.21 6.64 -10.32
CA PRO A 48 -13.47 6.69 -11.07
C PRO A 48 -13.34 7.74 -12.19
N ASP A 49 -13.71 7.37 -13.40
CA ASP A 49 -14.05 8.29 -14.49
C ASP A 49 -15.35 9.04 -14.15
#